data_AF-A0A3B8IQT0-F1
#
_entry.id   AF-A0A3B8IQT0-F1
#
_cell.length_a   1.000
_cell.length_b   1.000
_cell.length_c   1.000
_cell.angle_alpha   90.00
_cell.angle_beta   90.00
_cell.angle_gamma   90.00
#
_symmetry.space_group_name_H-M   'P 1'
#
loop_
_entity.id
_entity.type
_entity.pdbx_description
1 polymer ?
#
loop_
_entity_poly.entity_id
_entity_poly.type
_entity_poly.pdbx_seq_one_letter_code
_entity_poly.pdbx_strand_id
1 'polypeptide(L)' 'RVADRLVRILEYLEVEPPYLLVGHSLGGVYVRGFAVYYPEKLAGLVIVDPGDFTETLENRREYYRP' A
#
# COMPACT_ATOMS: atom_id res chain seq x y z
N ARG A 1 13.15 -1.48 5.69
CA ARG A 1 11.69 -1.20 5.71
C ARG A 1 10.95 -2.27 4.91
N VAL A 2 9.63 -2.37 4.99
CA VAL A 2 8.85 -3.35 4.17
C VAL A 2 9.08 -3.10 2.68
N ALA A 3 9.14 -1.84 2.26
CA ALA A 3 9.43 -1.45 0.88
C ALA A 3 10.79 -1.98 0.37
N ASP A 4 11.88 -1.76 1.13
CA ASP A 4 13.22 -2.23 0.74
C ASP A 4 13.28 -3.75 0.61
N ARG A 5 12.54 -4.48 1.46
CA ARG A 5 12.46 -5.93 1.37
C ARG A 5 11.73 -6.36 0.09
N LEU A 6 10.65 -5.66 -0.27
CA LEU A 6 9.92 -5.92 -1.51
C LEU A 6 10.81 -5.65 -2.74
N VAL A 7 11.56 -4.55 -2.76
CA VAL A 7 12.52 -4.25 -3.84
C VAL A 7 13.51 -5.39 -4.01
N ARG A 8 14.15 -5.87 -2.92
CA ARG A 8 15.10 -6.98 -2.97
C ARG A 8 14.49 -8.29 -3.49
N ILE A 9 13.23 -8.56 -3.14
CA ILE A 9 12.53 -9.75 -3.63
C ILE A 9 12.27 -9.62 -5.14
N LEU A 10 11.81 -8.46 -5.60
CA LEU A 10 11.56 -8.21 -7.02
C LEU A 10 12.84 -8.27 -7.85
N GLU A 11 13.95 -7.74 -7.34
CA GLU A 11 15.28 -7.84 -7.95
C GLU A 11 15.76 -9.30 -8.01
N TYR A 12 15.61 -10.06 -6.92
CA TYR A 12 15.96 -11.49 -6.90
C TYR A 12 15.12 -12.32 -7.89
N LEU A 13 13.87 -11.92 -8.10
CA LEU A 13 12.95 -12.56 -9.06
C LEU A 13 13.10 -12.00 -10.48
N GLU A 14 14.04 -11.08 -10.72
CA GLU A 14 14.30 -10.45 -12.02
C GLU A 14 13.04 -9.77 -12.62
N VAL A 15 12.17 -9.24 -11.75
CA VAL A 15 10.98 -8.50 -12.18
C VAL A 15 11.35 -7.03 -12.34
N GLU A 16 11.35 -6.53 -13.57
CA GLU A 16 11.71 -5.14 -13.84
C GLU A 16 10.56 -4.15 -13.55
N PRO A 17 10.86 -2.92 -13.08
CA PRO A 17 9.88 -1.85 -12.95
C PRO A 17 9.46 -1.30 -14.33
N PRO A 18 8.33 -0.57 -14.43
CA PRO A 18 7.51 -0.05 -13.35
C PRO A 18 6.42 -1.02 -12.85
N TYR A 19 6.16 -1.03 -11.55
CA TYR A 19 5.24 -1.97 -10.91
C TYR A 19 3.83 -1.40 -10.72
N LEU A 20 2.81 -2.22 -10.99
CA LEU A 20 1.44 -1.97 -10.51
C LEU A 20 1.25 -2.70 -9.18
N LEU A 21 1.21 -1.94 -8.08
CA LEU A 21 1.06 -2.53 -6.74
C LEU A 21 -0.40 -2.52 -6.29
N VAL A 22 -0.87 -3.66 -5.80
CA VAL A 22 -2.22 -3.84 -5.25
C VAL A 22 -2.11 -4.17 -3.76
N GLY A 23 -2.68 -3.32 -2.91
CA GLY A 23 -2.71 -3.51 -1.46
C GLY A 23 -4.12 -3.69 -0.93
N HIS A 24 -4.40 -4.82 -0.28
CA HIS A 24 -5.66 -5.08 0.42
C HIS A 24 -5.51 -4.90 1.93
N SER A 25 -6.49 -4.27 2.60
CA SER A 25 -6.47 -4.07 4.06
C SER A 25 -5.15 -3.44 4.54
N LEU A 26 -4.40 -4.09 5.44
CA LEU A 26 -3.08 -3.63 5.90
C LEU A 26 -2.05 -3.51 4.77
N GLY A 27 -2.20 -4.30 3.70
CA GLY A 27 -1.39 -4.19 2.48
C GLY A 27 -1.41 -2.79 1.89
N GLY A 28 -2.50 -2.04 2.07
CA GLY A 28 -2.62 -0.63 1.72
C GLY A 28 -1.53 0.25 2.33
N VAL A 29 -1.16 0.04 3.61
CA VAL A 29 -0.06 0.79 4.25
C VAL A 29 1.26 0.50 3.57
N TYR A 30 1.52 -0.77 3.26
CA TYR A 30 2.80 -1.19 2.70
C TYR A 30 2.99 -0.67 1.29
N VAL A 31 1.98 -0.77 0.43
CA VAL A 31 2.07 -0.28 -0.95
C VAL A 31 2.09 1.25 -1.01
N ARG A 32 1.40 1.95 -0.10
CA ARG A 32 1.54 3.41 0.06
C ARG A 32 2.95 3.80 0.49
N GLY A 33 3.53 3.09 1.46
CA GLY A 33 4.91 3.31 1.88
C GLY A 33 5.90 3.07 0.75
N PHE A 34 5.70 2.03 -0.06
CA PHE A 34 6.52 1.78 -1.25
C PHE A 34 6.44 2.95 -2.24
N ALA A 35 5.23 3.43 -2.56
CA ALA A 35 5.02 4.55 -3.47
C ALA A 35 5.71 5.85 -3.01
N VAL A 36 5.87 6.06 -1.70
CA VAL A 36 6.61 7.20 -1.14
C VAL A 36 8.12 7.04 -1.29
N TYR A 37 8.66 5.84 -1.02
CA TYR A 37 10.10 5.62 -1.02
C TYR A 37 10.70 5.31 -2.40
N TYR A 38 9.90 4.78 -3.32
CA TYR A 38 10.34 4.34 -4.66
C TYR A 38 9.35 4.77 -5.76
N PRO A 39 8.97 6.07 -5.85
CA PRO A 39 7.97 6.54 -6.82
C PRO A 39 8.37 6.27 -8.28
N GLU A 40 9.68 6.28 -8.59
CA GLU A 40 10.24 6.03 -9.92
C GLU A 40 10.07 4.57 -10.39
N LYS A 41 9.82 3.64 -9.46
CA LYS A 41 9.61 2.22 -9.76
C LYS A 41 8.13 1.86 -9.91
N LEU A 42 7.21 2.82 -9.84
CA LEU A 42 5.78 2.58 -9.80
C LEU A 42 5.09 2.97 -11.11
N ALA A 43 4.30 2.04 -11.67
CA ALA A 43 3.39 2.32 -12.79
C ALA A 43 2.01 2.75 -12.29
N GLY A 44 1.60 2.25 -11.12
CA GLY A 44 0.34 2.62 -10.49
C GLY A 44 0.13 1.96 -9.13
N LEU A 45 -0.91 2.42 -8.44
CA LEU A 45 -1.29 1.94 -7.10
C LEU A 45 -2.79 1.65 -7.06
N VAL A 46 -3.16 0.45 -6.62
CA VAL A 46 -4.55 0.08 -6.34
C VAL A 46 -4.65 -0.31 -4.86
N ILE A 47 -5.65 0.25 -4.19
CA ILE A 47 -5.92 -0.03 -2.78
C ILE A 47 -7.34 -0.58 -2.68
N VAL A 48 -7.49 -1.76 -2.09
CA VAL A 48 -8.78 -2.45 -1.94
C VAL A 48 -9.10 -2.53 -0.47
N ASP A 49 -10.23 -1.94 -0.07
CA ASP A 49 -10.72 -1.94 1.32
C ASP A 49 -9.58 -1.75 2.36
N PRO A 50 -8.84 -0.62 2.29
CA PRO A 50 -7.74 -0.41 3.21
C PRO A 50 -8.29 -0.31 4.62
N GLY A 51 -7.51 -0.79 5.61
CA GLY A 51 -7.79 -0.41 6.98
C GLY A 51 -7.80 1.12 7.09
N ASP A 52 -8.79 1.70 7.75
CA ASP A 52 -8.73 3.13 8.02
C ASP A 52 -7.80 3.38 9.20
N PHE A 53 -6.51 3.60 8.89
CA PHE A 53 -5.48 3.90 9.89
C PHE A 53 -5.58 5.33 10.44
N THR A 54 -6.55 6.10 9.93
CA THR A 54 -6.93 7.42 10.43
C THR A 54 -8.28 7.41 11.14
N GLU A 55 -8.88 6.22 11.29
CA GLU A 55 -10.18 6.07 11.92
C GLU A 55 -10.10 6.53 13.37
N THR A 56 -10.91 7.52 13.70
CA THR A 56 -11.13 7.92 15.09
C THR A 56 -12.41 7.29 15.61
N LEU A 57 -12.60 7.29 16.93
CA LEU A 57 -13.86 6.87 17.53
C LEU A 57 -15.06 7.70 17.04
N GLU A 58 -14.85 8.96 16.63
CA GLU A 58 -15.90 9.82 16.07
C GLU A 58 -16.27 9.37 14.66
N ASN A 59 -15.27 9.19 13.78
CA ASN A 59 -15.46 8.79 12.38
C ASN A 59 -16.12 7.41 12.28
N ARG A 60 -15.75 6.49 13.18
CA ARG A 60 -16.34 5.15 13.24
C ARG A 60 -17.82 5.18 13.60
N ARG A 61 -18.25 6.08 14.50
CA ARG A 61 -19.67 6.21 14.87
C ARG A 61 -20.52 6.75 13.71
N GLU A 62 -19.95 7.57 12.85
CA GLU A 62 -20.63 8.06 11.64
C GLU A 62 -20.84 6.95 10.61
N TYR A 63 -19.82 6.10 10.40
CA TYR A 63 -19.88 5.00 9.43
C TYR A 63 -20.92 3.91 9.76
N TYR A 64 -21.20 3.69 11.05
CA TYR A 64 -22.17 2.70 11.54
C TYR A 64 -23.51 3.32 11.97
N ARG A 65 -23.80 4.57 11.58
CA ARG A 65 -25.09 5.21 11.89
C ARG A 65 -26.16 4.70 10.92
N PRO A 66 -27.31 4.19 11.41
CA PRO A 66 -28.39 3.69 10.56
C PRO A 66 -29.10 4.81 9.79
#